data_AF-A0A973CNQ1-F1
#
_entry.id   AF-A0A973CNQ1-F1
#
_cell.length_a   1.000
_cell.length_b   1.000
_cell.length_c   1.000
_cell.angle_alpha   90.00
_cell.angle_beta   90.00
_cell.angle_gamma   90.00
#
_symmetry.space_group_name_H-M   'P 1'
#
loop_
_entity.id
_entity.type
_entity.pdbx_description
1 polymer ?
#
loop_
_entity_poly.entity_id
_entity_poly.type
_entity_poly.pdbx_seq_one_letter_code
_entity_poly.pdbx_strand_id
1 'polypeptide(L)'
;MTRIASFTLTNSTDIPSADPVICGVPLPQGKVTEGAKIKLVAGNSKALSAQAEVTARWADGSAKWAMVTVPKLSLKPNQKSKIDLITGRPSGKKSISIRRHAKGLSVNTGKLRFTISNKGCLVPRFDVCVKGGWQQRGVELDLAMTVECSG
;
A
#
# COMPACT_ATOMS: atom_id res chain seq x y z
N MET A 1 0.02 -6.70 -23.07
CA MET A 1 -0.48 -6.39 -21.71
C MET A 1 -1.99 -6.39 -21.77
N THR A 2 -2.67 -7.18 -20.95
CA THR A 2 -4.13 -7.39 -21.06
C THR A 2 -4.84 -6.69 -19.90
N ARG A 3 -5.89 -5.92 -20.21
CA ARG A 3 -6.78 -5.34 -19.19
C ARG A 3 -7.68 -6.42 -18.62
N ILE A 4 -7.68 -6.54 -17.30
CA ILE A 4 -8.44 -7.58 -16.57
C ILE A 4 -9.64 -7.00 -15.83
N ALA A 5 -9.58 -5.73 -15.39
CA ALA A 5 -10.69 -5.01 -14.78
C ALA A 5 -10.46 -3.50 -14.91
N SER A 6 -11.50 -2.71 -14.64
CA SER A 6 -11.39 -1.26 -14.53
C SER A 6 -12.40 -0.72 -13.53
N PHE A 7 -12.05 0.35 -12.83
CA PHE A 7 -12.96 1.10 -11.96
C PHE A 7 -12.71 2.60 -12.11
N THR A 8 -13.68 3.41 -11.70
CA THR A 8 -13.59 4.87 -11.77
C THR A 8 -13.64 5.44 -10.36
N LEU A 9 -12.66 6.28 -10.04
CA LEU A 9 -12.66 7.09 -8.82
C LEU A 9 -13.15 8.49 -9.17
N THR A 10 -14.00 9.03 -8.31
CA THR A 10 -14.52 10.40 -8.43
C THR A 10 -14.21 11.13 -7.15
N ASN A 11 -13.56 12.28 -7.25
CA ASN A 11 -13.57 13.25 -6.16
C ASN A 11 -14.85 14.07 -6.29
N SER A 12 -15.88 13.74 -5.50
CA SER A 12 -17.18 14.44 -5.52
C SER A 12 -17.20 15.70 -4.65
N THR A 13 -16.04 16.16 -4.18
CA THR A 13 -15.93 17.36 -3.34
C THR A 13 -15.41 18.54 -4.16
N ASP A 14 -15.62 19.75 -3.64
CA ASP A 14 -15.11 20.99 -4.23
C ASP A 14 -13.67 21.32 -3.84
N ILE A 15 -12.99 20.40 -3.13
CA ILE A 15 -11.59 20.54 -2.73
C ILE A 15 -10.72 19.44 -3.34
N PRO A 16 -9.41 19.67 -3.59
CA PRO A 16 -8.52 18.61 -4.04
C PRO A 16 -8.37 17.49 -2.98
N SER A 17 -8.33 16.24 -3.42
CA SER A 17 -8.02 15.08 -2.57
C SER A 17 -6.69 14.45 -2.98
N ALA A 18 -5.96 13.91 -1.99
CA ALA A 18 -4.75 13.11 -2.19
C ALA A 18 -4.74 11.87 -1.28
N ASP A 19 -5.93 11.40 -0.91
CA ASP A 19 -6.11 10.36 0.10
C ASP A 19 -5.72 8.97 -0.41
N PRO A 20 -5.35 8.05 0.50
CA PRO A 20 -5.15 6.66 0.13
C PRO A 20 -6.48 6.04 -0.30
N VAL A 21 -6.43 5.21 -1.35
CA VAL A 21 -7.59 4.46 -1.84
C VAL A 21 -7.38 2.98 -1.59
N ILE A 22 -8.34 2.35 -0.91
CA ILE A 22 -8.36 0.91 -0.67
C ILE A 22 -9.72 0.38 -1.11
N CYS A 23 -9.74 -0.57 -2.05
CA CYS A 23 -10.99 -1.14 -2.54
C CYS A 23 -10.83 -2.57 -3.06
N GLY A 24 -11.90 -3.36 -2.92
CA GLY A 24 -12.01 -4.68 -3.55
C GLY A 24 -12.42 -4.55 -5.01
N VAL A 25 -11.68 -5.18 -5.91
CA VAL A 25 -11.98 -5.23 -7.34
C VAL A 25 -12.27 -6.68 -7.74
N PRO A 26 -13.45 -6.98 -8.31
CA PRO A 26 -13.75 -8.31 -8.82
C PRO A 26 -12.96 -8.58 -10.10
N LEU A 27 -12.49 -9.82 -10.25
CA LEU A 27 -11.69 -10.27 -11.38
C LEU A 27 -12.39 -11.40 -12.14
N PRO A 28 -12.36 -11.40 -13.48
CA PRO A 28 -12.96 -12.47 -14.27
C PRO A 28 -12.24 -13.81 -14.04
N GLN A 29 -13.02 -14.88 -13.98
CA GLN A 29 -12.51 -16.24 -13.89
C GLN A 29 -11.54 -16.56 -15.03
N GLY A 30 -10.46 -17.29 -14.72
CA GLY A 30 -9.42 -17.71 -15.66
C GLY A 30 -8.46 -16.62 -16.14
N LYS A 31 -8.64 -15.34 -15.77
CA LYS A 31 -7.81 -14.24 -16.31
C LYS A 31 -6.56 -13.91 -15.50
N VAL A 32 -6.55 -14.22 -14.22
CA VAL A 32 -5.42 -13.96 -13.32
C VAL A 32 -5.06 -15.25 -12.60
N THR A 33 -4.11 -15.97 -13.17
CA THR A 33 -3.63 -17.25 -12.62
C THR A 33 -2.70 -17.02 -11.43
N GLU A 34 -2.36 -18.09 -10.72
CA GLU A 34 -1.36 -18.05 -9.66
C GLU A 34 -0.02 -17.49 -10.17
N GLY A 35 0.64 -16.68 -9.36
CA GLY A 35 1.90 -16.01 -9.72
C GLY A 35 1.76 -14.79 -10.65
N ALA A 36 0.62 -14.63 -11.34
CA ALA A 36 0.36 -13.46 -12.17
C ALA A 36 0.48 -12.18 -11.34
N LYS A 37 1.15 -11.18 -11.92
CA LYS A 37 1.32 -9.88 -11.30
C LYS A 37 0.28 -8.91 -11.85
N ILE A 38 -0.32 -8.12 -10.96
CA ILE A 38 -1.30 -7.10 -11.30
C ILE A 38 -0.62 -5.74 -11.14
N LYS A 39 -0.79 -4.87 -12.12
CA LYS A 39 -0.37 -3.47 -12.03
C LYS A 39 -1.55 -2.56 -12.38
N LEU A 40 -1.54 -1.36 -11.81
CA LEU A 40 -2.59 -0.37 -12.00
C LEU A 40 -2.08 0.77 -12.88
N VAL A 41 -2.93 1.23 -13.79
CA VAL A 41 -2.67 2.39 -14.65
C VAL A 41 -3.84 3.37 -14.62
N ALA A 42 -3.54 4.66 -14.60
CA ALA A 42 -4.51 5.74 -14.70
C ALA A 42 -4.43 6.42 -16.07
N GLY A 43 -5.57 6.73 -16.68
CA GLY A 43 -5.64 7.42 -17.98
C GLY A 43 -4.86 6.69 -19.09
N ASN A 44 -4.16 7.45 -19.94
CA ASN A 44 -3.37 6.95 -21.08
C ASN A 44 -2.07 6.24 -20.67
N SER A 45 -2.14 5.26 -19.76
CA SER A 45 -1.04 4.38 -19.33
C SER A 45 -0.09 4.93 -18.25
N LYS A 46 -0.48 5.96 -17.49
CA LYS A 46 0.33 6.39 -16.34
C LYS A 46 0.25 5.34 -15.23
N ALA A 47 1.34 4.62 -15.03
CA ALA A 47 1.36 3.54 -14.07
C ALA A 47 1.39 4.08 -12.62
N LEU A 48 0.58 3.47 -11.75
CA LEU A 48 0.42 3.89 -10.36
C LEU A 48 1.36 3.10 -9.45
N SER A 49 1.89 3.79 -8.42
CA SER A 49 2.54 3.13 -7.29
C SER A 49 1.47 2.52 -6.40
N ALA A 50 1.03 1.31 -6.73
CA ALA A 50 -0.07 0.62 -6.08
C ALA A 50 0.29 -0.84 -5.76
N GLN A 51 -0.40 -1.39 -4.76
CA GLN A 51 -0.36 -2.81 -4.41
C GLN A 51 -1.70 -3.45 -4.78
N ALA A 52 -1.65 -4.71 -5.21
CA ALA A 52 -2.82 -5.54 -5.42
C ALA A 52 -2.57 -6.90 -4.77
N GLU A 53 -3.48 -7.32 -3.90
CA GLU A 53 -3.42 -8.59 -3.17
C GLU A 53 -4.66 -9.42 -3.47
N VAL A 54 -4.48 -10.70 -3.79
CA VAL A 54 -5.62 -11.60 -4.06
C VAL A 54 -6.25 -12.00 -2.73
N THR A 55 -7.54 -11.69 -2.56
CA THR A 55 -8.29 -11.98 -1.32
C THR A 55 -9.24 -13.16 -1.46
N ALA A 56 -9.56 -13.57 -2.68
CA ALA A 56 -10.37 -14.76 -2.95
C ALA A 56 -10.05 -15.37 -4.33
N ARG A 57 -10.33 -16.66 -4.50
CA ARG A 57 -10.12 -17.40 -5.74
C ARG A 57 -11.39 -18.06 -6.24
N TRP A 58 -11.45 -18.28 -7.56
CA TRP A 58 -12.41 -19.15 -8.22
C TRP A 58 -12.00 -20.63 -8.04
N ALA A 59 -12.89 -21.55 -8.40
CA ALA A 59 -12.64 -22.98 -8.29
C ALA A 59 -11.48 -23.48 -9.18
N ASP A 60 -11.18 -22.77 -10.27
CA ASP A 60 -10.03 -23.04 -11.14
C ASP A 60 -8.70 -22.48 -10.61
N GLY A 61 -8.69 -21.93 -9.39
CA GLY A 61 -7.53 -21.31 -8.75
C GLY A 61 -7.23 -19.88 -9.20
N SER A 62 -7.91 -19.36 -10.23
CA SER A 62 -7.74 -17.98 -10.67
C SER A 62 -8.26 -16.98 -9.64
N ALA A 63 -7.70 -15.77 -9.61
CA ALA A 63 -8.12 -14.74 -8.67
C ALA A 63 -9.55 -14.28 -8.97
N LYS A 64 -10.39 -14.25 -7.93
CA LYS A 64 -11.78 -13.77 -7.97
C LYS A 64 -11.93 -12.35 -7.45
N TRP A 65 -11.20 -12.04 -6.38
CA TRP A 65 -11.16 -10.71 -5.79
C TRP A 65 -9.72 -10.30 -5.54
N ALA A 66 -9.42 -9.03 -5.83
CA ALA A 66 -8.18 -8.40 -5.43
C ALA A 66 -8.47 -7.14 -4.59
N MET A 67 -7.78 -7.02 -3.46
CA MET A 67 -7.70 -5.77 -2.71
C MET A 67 -6.65 -4.88 -3.36
N VAL A 68 -7.07 -3.71 -3.82
CA VAL A 68 -6.20 -2.69 -4.38
C VAL A 68 -5.89 -1.65 -3.32
N THR A 69 -4.63 -1.25 -3.21
CA THR A 69 -4.18 -0.14 -2.38
C THR A 69 -3.37 0.85 -3.21
N VAL A 70 -3.85 2.10 -3.28
CA VAL A 70 -3.13 3.23 -3.87
C VAL A 70 -2.81 4.22 -2.75
N PRO A 71 -1.57 4.28 -2.23
CA PRO A 71 -1.24 5.11 -1.06
C PRO A 71 -1.42 6.61 -1.28
N LYS A 72 -1.32 7.06 -2.53
CA LYS A 72 -1.55 8.46 -2.90
C LYS A 72 -2.11 8.56 -4.31
N LEU A 73 -3.33 9.07 -4.44
CA LEU A 73 -3.92 9.43 -5.73
C LEU A 73 -4.48 10.84 -5.66
N SER A 74 -3.90 11.76 -6.43
CA SER A 74 -4.35 13.15 -6.44
C SER A 74 -5.44 13.38 -7.48
N LEU A 75 -6.60 13.87 -7.01
CA LEU A 75 -7.74 14.24 -7.84
C LEU A 75 -8.14 15.69 -7.56
N LYS A 76 -8.33 16.48 -8.62
CA LYS A 76 -8.92 17.83 -8.54
C LYS A 76 -10.38 17.76 -8.09
N PRO A 77 -10.96 18.88 -7.65
CA PRO A 77 -12.41 18.98 -7.42
C PRO A 77 -13.21 18.43 -8.59
N ASN A 78 -14.24 17.64 -8.29
CA ASN A 78 -15.17 17.07 -9.28
C ASN A 78 -14.50 16.21 -10.39
N GLN A 79 -13.23 15.82 -10.20
CA GLN A 79 -12.48 15.06 -11.20
C GLN A 79 -12.80 13.56 -11.10
N LYS A 80 -12.97 12.94 -12.29
CA LYS A 80 -13.03 11.49 -12.45
C LYS A 80 -11.70 10.96 -12.97
N SER A 81 -11.27 9.81 -12.48
CA SER A 81 -10.12 9.08 -12.99
C SER A 81 -10.46 7.62 -13.16
N LYS A 82 -10.33 7.12 -14.40
CA LYS A 82 -10.45 5.69 -14.70
C LYS A 82 -9.13 5.01 -14.40
N ILE A 83 -9.22 3.94 -13.62
CA ILE A 83 -8.11 3.09 -13.22
C ILE A 83 -8.31 1.72 -13.84
N ASP A 84 -7.34 1.28 -14.65
CA ASP A 84 -7.33 -0.04 -15.23
C ASP A 84 -6.36 -0.96 -14.45
N LEU A 85 -6.83 -2.17 -14.16
CA LEU A 85 -5.98 -3.26 -13.70
C LEU A 85 -5.54 -4.03 -14.93
N ILE A 86 -4.23 -4.18 -15.09
CA ILE A 86 -3.64 -4.93 -16.20
C ILE A 86 -2.63 -5.94 -15.67
N THR A 87 -2.50 -7.07 -16.36
CA THR A 87 -1.46 -8.06 -16.04
C THR A 87 -0.08 -7.47 -16.36
N GLY A 88 0.83 -7.53 -15.39
CA GLY A 88 2.21 -7.07 -15.55
C GLY A 88 2.87 -6.78 -14.21
N ARG A 89 4.20 -6.59 -14.25
CA ARG A 89 4.97 -6.25 -13.07
C ARG A 89 4.54 -4.85 -12.56
N PRO A 90 4.23 -4.68 -11.26
CA PRO A 90 3.96 -3.38 -10.68
C PRO A 90 5.12 -2.43 -10.96
N SER A 91 4.80 -1.22 -11.38
CA SER A 91 5.77 -0.14 -11.52
C SER A 91 5.75 0.69 -10.25
N GLY A 92 6.87 0.70 -9.53
CA GLY A 92 7.03 1.50 -8.33
C GLY A 92 8.42 1.26 -7.78
N LYS A 93 9.14 2.33 -7.43
CA LYS A 93 10.37 2.18 -6.65
C LYS A 93 9.97 1.56 -5.31
N LYS A 94 10.62 0.47 -4.91
CA LYS A 94 10.50 -0.08 -3.55
C LYS A 94 10.87 1.04 -2.57
N SER A 95 9.89 1.66 -1.92
CA SER A 95 10.13 2.80 -1.03
C SER A 95 10.24 2.41 0.44
N ILE A 96 9.92 1.15 0.77
CA ILE A 96 10.00 0.62 2.12
C ILE A 96 11.16 -0.36 2.19
N SER A 97 12.13 -0.04 3.04
CA SER A 97 13.20 -0.95 3.42
C SER A 97 12.97 -1.42 4.84
N ILE A 98 13.07 -2.73 5.04
CA ILE A 98 12.90 -3.37 6.34
C ILE A 98 14.20 -4.11 6.64
N ARG A 99 14.77 -3.88 7.82
CA ARG A 99 15.92 -4.61 8.33
C ARG A 99 15.57 -5.27 9.65
N ARG A 100 15.81 -6.57 9.76
CA ARG A 100 15.63 -7.33 11.00
C ARG A 100 16.97 -7.41 11.73
N HIS A 101 16.92 -7.23 13.04
CA HIS A 101 18.07 -7.33 13.94
C HIS A 101 17.66 -8.11 15.21
N ALA A 102 18.63 -8.49 16.05
CA ALA A 102 18.38 -9.31 17.25
C ALA A 102 17.38 -8.68 18.23
N LYS A 103 17.27 -7.35 18.27
CA LYS A 103 16.39 -6.59 19.18
C LYS A 103 15.06 -6.17 18.56
N GLY A 104 14.82 -6.45 17.26
CA GLY A 104 13.60 -6.00 16.59
C GLY A 104 13.71 -5.76 15.08
N LEU A 105 12.83 -4.91 14.55
CA LEU A 105 12.72 -4.55 13.13
C LEU A 105 12.84 -3.05 12.94
N SER A 106 13.74 -2.61 12.06
CA SER A 106 13.81 -1.22 11.60
C SER A 106 13.11 -1.08 10.25
N VAL A 107 12.15 -0.17 10.18
CA VAL A 107 11.37 0.16 8.98
C VAL A 107 11.75 1.57 8.53
N ASN A 108 12.03 1.73 7.24
CA ASN A 108 12.31 3.03 6.63
C ASN A 108 11.50 3.19 5.34
N THR A 109 10.60 4.18 5.33
CA THR A 109 9.70 4.52 4.21
C THR A 109 10.25 5.67 3.33
N GLY A 110 11.50 6.10 3.58
CA GLY A 110 12.15 7.23 2.95
C GLY A 110 11.87 8.58 3.63
N LYS A 111 10.67 8.76 4.19
CA LYS A 111 10.28 9.96 4.96
C LYS A 111 10.16 9.73 6.46
N LEU A 112 9.87 8.49 6.84
CA LEU A 112 9.77 8.05 8.22
C LEU A 112 10.69 6.85 8.41
N ARG A 113 11.41 6.83 9.51
CA ARG A 113 12.13 5.66 10.01
C ARG A 113 11.63 5.35 11.41
N PHE A 114 11.41 4.09 11.71
CA PHE A 114 11.07 3.69 13.07
C PHE A 114 11.51 2.26 13.36
N THR A 115 11.58 1.93 14.64
CA THR A 115 11.97 0.58 15.09
C THR A 115 10.88 -0.03 15.95
N ILE A 116 10.58 -1.30 15.71
CA ILE A 116 9.66 -2.12 16.48
C ILE A 116 10.51 -3.10 17.29
N SER A 117 10.38 -3.07 18.62
CA SER A 117 11.06 -3.99 19.54
C SER A 117 10.45 -5.40 19.48
N ASN A 118 11.24 -6.43 19.76
CA ASN A 118 10.71 -7.78 19.96
C ASN A 118 10.17 -8.02 21.38
N LYS A 119 10.23 -7.03 22.28
CA LYS A 119 9.77 -7.11 23.68
C LYS A 119 8.42 -6.43 23.97
N GLY A 120 7.74 -5.83 22.98
CA GLY A 120 6.45 -5.15 23.20
C GLY A 120 5.99 -4.30 22.02
N CYS A 121 4.67 -4.09 21.91
CA CYS A 121 4.00 -3.48 20.74
C CYS A 121 3.73 -1.98 20.95
N LEU A 122 4.77 -1.16 20.89
CA LEU A 122 4.65 0.26 20.54
C LEU A 122 5.92 0.66 19.77
N VAL A 123 5.80 1.66 18.90
CA VAL A 123 6.92 2.23 18.14
C VAL A 123 7.59 3.27 19.05
N PRO A 124 8.61 2.93 19.85
CA PRO A 124 9.09 3.84 20.90
C PRO A 124 9.89 4.99 20.26
N ARG A 125 10.53 4.72 19.12
CA ARG A 125 11.47 5.62 18.46
C ARG A 125 11.15 5.71 16.98
N PHE A 126 10.91 6.95 16.53
CA PHE A 126 10.82 7.27 15.12
C PHE A 126 11.57 8.57 14.78
N ASP A 127 12.12 8.58 13.58
CA ASP A 127 12.82 9.70 12.96
C ASP A 127 12.06 10.13 11.71
N VAL A 128 11.91 11.43 11.54
CA VAL A 128 11.28 12.01 10.35
C VAL A 128 12.33 12.77 9.54
N CYS A 129 12.33 12.58 8.23
CA CYS A 129 13.22 13.33 7.34
C CYS A 129 12.59 14.68 6.98
N VAL A 130 13.15 15.77 7.50
CA VAL A 130 12.73 17.16 7.26
C VAL A 130 13.83 17.86 6.46
N LYS A 131 13.49 18.40 5.28
CA LYS A 131 14.44 19.12 4.39
C LYS A 131 15.75 18.35 4.08
N GLY A 132 15.73 17.02 4.10
CA GLY A 132 16.91 16.19 3.83
C GLY A 132 17.72 15.78 5.07
N GLY A 133 17.40 16.31 6.25
CA GLY A 133 17.98 15.89 7.53
C GLY A 133 17.04 14.99 8.33
N TRP A 134 17.56 13.97 9.00
CA TRP A 134 16.79 13.15 9.93
C TRP A 134 16.68 13.85 11.28
N GLN A 135 15.45 14.04 11.75
CA GLN A 135 15.18 14.57 13.08
C GLN A 135 14.47 13.50 13.91
N GLN A 136 15.03 13.22 15.09
CA GLN A 136 14.41 12.37 16.10
C GLN A 136 13.15 13.06 16.63
N ARG A 137 12.02 12.35 16.68
CA ARG A 137 10.77 12.88 17.22
C ARG A 137 10.11 11.98 18.28
N GLY A 138 10.67 10.78 18.55
CA GLY A 138 10.25 9.89 19.64
C GLY A 138 11.27 9.84 20.79
N VAL A 139 10.79 9.54 22.00
CA VAL A 139 11.60 9.31 23.21
C VAL A 139 11.90 7.82 23.36
N GLU A 140 13.11 7.48 23.79
CA GLU A 140 13.42 6.11 24.21
C GLU A 140 12.61 5.79 25.47
N LEU A 141 11.49 5.08 25.29
CA LEU A 141 10.72 4.53 26.38
C LEU A 141 11.17 3.08 26.57
N ASP A 142 11.84 2.80 27.68
CA ASP A 142 12.00 1.44 28.24
C ASP A 142 10.69 0.89 28.85
N LEU A 143 9.56 1.59 28.63
CA LEU A 143 8.25 1.12 29.04
C LEU A 143 7.75 0.06 28.06
N ALA A 144 7.93 -1.19 28.44
CA ALA A 144 7.21 -2.32 27.87
C ALA A 144 5.72 -2.17 28.25
N MET A 145 4.91 -1.67 27.31
CA MET A 145 3.46 -1.80 27.44
C MET A 145 3.10 -3.20 26.95
N THR A 146 2.84 -4.11 27.89
CA THR A 146 2.33 -5.46 27.61
C THR A 146 0.88 -5.32 27.19
N VAL A 147 0.56 -5.63 25.92
CA VAL A 147 -0.81 -5.81 25.46
C VAL A 147 -1.09 -7.30 25.54
N GLU A 148 -1.80 -7.73 26.59
CA GLU A 148 -2.34 -9.09 26.66
C GLU A 148 -3.57 -9.16 25.75
N CYS A 149 -3.48 -9.95 24.68
CA CYS A 149 -4.66 -10.36 23.93
C CYS A 149 -5.20 -11.64 24.57
N SER A 150 -6.37 -11.58 25.22
CA SER A 150 -7.10 -12.79 25.61
C SER A 150 -7.57 -13.52 24.36
N GLY A 151 -7.15 -14.78 24.24
CA GLY A 151 -7.67 -15.73 23.25
C GLY A 151 -9.10 -16.18 23.58
#